data_AF-A0A968DYS2-F1
#
_entry.id   AF-A0A968DYS2-F1
#
_cell.length_a   1.000
_cell.length_b   1.000
_cell.length_c   1.000
_cell.angle_alpha   90.00
_cell.angle_beta   90.00
_cell.angle_gamma   90.00
#
_symmetry.space_group_name_H-M   'P 1'
#
loop_
_entity.id
_entity.type
_entity.pdbx_description
1 polymer ?
#
loop_
_entity_poly.entity_id
_entity_poly.type
_entity_poly.pdbx_seq_one_letter_code
_entity_poly.pdbx_strand_id
1 'polypeptide(L)'
;MSVESSRDDVLELLGRASAVVTMAGYNSLCEVLAARKKALVVPRAGPSQEQRIRCQLFSERNLIRVLDPNDLEPARMAQELEALL
;
A
#
# COMPACT_ATOMS: atom_id res chain seq x y z
N MET A 1 -13.72 -4.39 13.69
CA MET A 1 -13.19 -4.37 12.32
C MET A 1 -14.37 -4.51 11.38
N SER A 2 -14.66 -3.50 10.56
CA SER A 2 -15.65 -3.59 9.48
C SER A 2 -14.95 -3.97 8.18
N VAL A 3 -15.63 -4.73 7.32
CA VAL A 3 -15.17 -5.07 5.98
C VAL A 3 -16.27 -4.67 5.01
N GLU A 4 -15.93 -3.84 4.04
CA GLU A 4 -16.85 -3.30 3.05
C GLU A 4 -16.39 -3.78 1.66
N SER A 5 -17.34 -4.09 0.76
CA SER A 5 -17.03 -4.60 -0.58
C SER A 5 -16.56 -3.51 -1.54
N SER A 6 -17.19 -2.34 -1.50
CA SER A 6 -16.83 -1.14 -2.27
C SER A 6 -17.33 0.11 -1.56
N ARG A 7 -16.68 1.24 -1.83
CA ARG A 7 -16.97 2.55 -1.24
C ARG A 7 -16.78 3.61 -2.32
N ASP A 8 -17.71 4.55 -2.45
CA ASP A 8 -17.58 5.66 -3.40
C ASP A 8 -16.78 6.84 -2.81
N ASP A 9 -16.55 6.83 -1.49
CA ASP A 9 -15.86 7.87 -0.72
C ASP A 9 -14.40 7.54 -0.40
N VAL A 10 -13.76 6.67 -1.19
CA VAL A 10 -12.36 6.23 -0.97
C VAL A 10 -11.40 7.41 -0.83
N LEU A 11 -11.57 8.48 -1.63
CA LEU A 11 -10.72 9.66 -1.54
C LEU A 11 -10.87 10.41 -0.21
N GLU A 12 -12.08 10.47 0.36
CA GLU A 12 -12.30 11.07 1.68
C GLU A 12 -11.67 10.21 2.78
N LEU A 13 -11.86 8.89 2.71
CA LEU A 13 -11.26 7.93 3.64
C LEU A 13 -9.73 8.01 3.61
N LEU A 14 -9.14 8.07 2.41
CA LEU A 14 -7.70 8.29 2.21
C LEU A 14 -7.26 9.59 2.88
N GLY A 15 -7.98 10.69 2.69
CA GLY A 15 -7.72 11.99 3.31
C GLY A 15 -7.64 11.93 4.84
N ARG A 16 -8.40 11.04 5.47
CA ARG A 16 -8.46 10.84 6.93
C ARG A 16 -7.49 9.78 7.45
N ALA A 17 -6.95 8.92 6.59
CA ALA A 17 -6.05 7.85 6.97
C ALA A 17 -4.66 8.38 7.38
N SER A 18 -4.07 7.77 8.41
CA SER A 18 -2.67 7.99 8.80
C SER A 18 -1.70 7.22 7.89
N ALA A 19 -2.08 6.02 7.46
CA ALA A 19 -1.36 5.17 6.52
C ALA A 19 -2.32 4.30 5.72
N VAL A 20 -1.88 3.80 4.56
CA VAL A 20 -2.67 2.98 3.65
C VAL A 20 -1.92 1.68 3.35
N VAL A 21 -2.63 0.55 3.37
CA VAL A 21 -2.12 -0.73 2.87
C VAL A 21 -2.71 -1.00 1.50
N THR A 22 -1.88 -1.28 0.50
CA THR A 22 -2.37 -1.58 -0.87
C THR A 22 -1.48 -2.56 -1.62
N MET A 23 -1.99 -3.10 -2.72
CA MET A 23 -1.37 -4.18 -3.50
C MET A 23 -0.60 -3.68 -4.73
N ALA A 24 -0.11 -2.43 -4.70
CA ALA A 24 0.56 -1.78 -5.84
C ALA A 24 -0.29 -1.68 -7.14
N GLY A 25 -1.61 -1.59 -6.99
CA GLY A 25 -2.51 -1.25 -8.10
C GLY A 25 -2.17 0.14 -8.64
N TYR A 26 -2.28 0.34 -9.95
CA TYR A 26 -1.94 1.63 -10.58
C TYR A 26 -2.75 2.78 -9.98
N ASN A 27 -4.08 2.66 -9.97
CA ASN A 27 -4.98 3.69 -9.43
C ASN A 27 -4.71 3.94 -7.95
N SER A 28 -4.62 2.88 -7.14
CA SER A 28 -4.39 3.03 -5.70
C SER A 28 -3.07 3.72 -5.38
N LEU A 29 -1.99 3.43 -6.12
CA LEU A 29 -0.73 4.14 -5.95
C LEU A 29 -0.84 5.62 -6.35
N CYS A 30 -1.51 5.92 -7.47
CA CYS A 30 -1.75 7.31 -7.89
C CYS A 30 -2.55 8.07 -6.83
N GLU A 31 -3.63 7.49 -6.31
CA GLU A 31 -4.48 8.09 -5.28
C GLU A 31 -3.72 8.35 -3.98
N VAL A 32 -2.97 7.35 -3.49
CA VAL A 32 -2.17 7.45 -2.27
C VAL A 32 -1.09 8.53 -2.38
N LEU A 33 -0.38 8.58 -3.51
CA LEU A 33 0.66 9.60 -3.75
C LEU A 33 0.06 10.99 -3.94
N ALA A 34 -1.05 11.11 -4.67
CA ALA A 34 -1.75 12.38 -4.84
C ALA A 34 -2.26 12.94 -3.49
N ALA A 35 -2.77 12.06 -2.63
CA ALA A 35 -3.20 12.39 -1.28
C ALA A 35 -2.04 12.57 -0.27
N ARG A 36 -0.78 12.38 -0.71
CA ARG A 36 0.44 12.45 0.11
C ARG A 36 0.38 11.56 1.35
N LYS A 37 -0.13 10.34 1.20
CA LYS A 37 -0.29 9.39 2.29
C LYS A 37 0.87 8.41 2.36
N LYS A 38 1.22 8.06 3.61
CA LYS A 38 2.18 6.98 3.88
C LYS A 38 1.58 5.65 3.43
N ALA A 39 2.37 4.80 2.80
CA ALA A 39 1.89 3.56 2.20
C ALA A 39 2.76 2.37 2.58
N LEU A 40 2.13 1.29 3.07
CA LEU A 40 2.70 -0.04 3.07
C LEU A 40 2.15 -0.81 1.86
N VAL A 41 3.04 -1.28 1.00
CA VAL A 41 2.67 -1.90 -0.26
C VAL A 41 3.06 -3.38 -0.23
N VAL A 42 2.08 -4.25 -0.47
CA VAL A 42 2.28 -5.71 -0.52
C VAL A 42 1.82 -6.20 -1.90
N PRO A 43 2.71 -6.34 -2.89
CA PRO A 43 2.31 -6.77 -4.24
C PRO A 43 1.76 -8.20 -4.26
N ARG A 44 1.22 -8.66 -5.39
CA ARG A 44 0.85 -10.09 -5.53
C ARG A 44 2.09 -10.97 -5.69
N ALA A 45 2.07 -12.14 -5.05
CA ALA A 45 3.06 -13.20 -5.25
C ALA A 45 3.05 -13.77 -6.69
N GLY A 46 1.87 -13.90 -7.32
CA GLY A 46 1.68 -14.45 -8.67
C GLY A 46 2.18 -13.58 -9.83
N PRO A 47 1.72 -13.82 -11.09
CA PRO A 47 2.14 -13.02 -12.23
C PRO A 47 1.61 -11.58 -12.10
N SER A 48 2.45 -10.68 -11.61
CA SER A 48 2.16 -9.26 -11.52
C SER A 48 3.45 -8.46 -11.65
N GLN A 49 4.15 -8.68 -12.77
CA GLN A 49 5.41 -8.03 -13.06
C GLN A 49 5.29 -6.50 -12.95
N GLU A 50 4.20 -5.92 -13.45
CA GLU A 50 3.98 -4.48 -13.35
C GLU A 50 3.83 -3.98 -11.92
N GLN A 51 3.19 -4.74 -11.03
CA GLN A 51 3.10 -4.38 -9.60
C GLN A 51 4.49 -4.37 -8.98
N ARG A 52 5.32 -5.38 -9.29
CA ARG A 52 6.71 -5.45 -8.81
C ARG A 52 7.56 -4.31 -9.37
N ILE A 53 7.43 -3.99 -10.65
CA ILE A 53 8.13 -2.85 -11.27
C ILE A 53 7.74 -1.54 -10.58
N ARG A 54 6.44 -1.29 -10.34
CA ARG A 54 5.98 -0.11 -9.61
C ARG A 54 6.54 -0.08 -8.18
N CYS A 55 6.48 -1.22 -7.48
CA CYS A 55 7.03 -1.35 -6.13
C CYS A 55 8.49 -0.92 -6.10
N GLN A 56 9.32 -1.53 -6.95
CA GLN A 56 10.74 -1.25 -7.06
C GLN A 56 11.01 0.23 -7.36
N LEU A 57 10.41 0.77 -8.43
CA LEU A 57 10.67 2.14 -8.87
C LEU A 57 10.24 3.17 -7.82
N PHE A 58 9.14 2.91 -7.09
CA PHE A 58 8.60 3.86 -6.12
C PHE A 58 9.34 3.74 -4.79
N SER A 59 9.73 2.53 -4.36
CA SER A 59 10.53 2.33 -3.15
C SER A 59 11.94 2.91 -3.31
N GLU A 60 12.58 2.77 -4.46
CA GLU A 60 13.87 3.40 -4.78
C GLU A 60 13.84 4.93 -4.65
N ARG A 61 12.65 5.53 -4.83
CA ARG A 61 12.42 6.97 -4.70
C ARG A 61 11.90 7.37 -3.32
N ASN A 62 11.87 6.43 -2.37
CA ASN A 62 11.32 6.61 -1.01
C ASN A 62 9.86 7.09 -1.00
N LEU A 63 9.07 6.75 -2.02
CA LEU A 63 7.66 7.16 -2.12
C LEU A 63 6.73 6.20 -1.38
N ILE A 64 7.13 4.95 -1.23
CA ILE A 64 6.36 3.89 -0.57
C ILE A 64 7.30 2.97 0.21
N ARG A 65 6.76 2.27 1.21
CA ARG A 65 7.40 1.12 1.86
C ARG A 65 6.83 -0.15 1.26
N VAL A 66 7.66 -1.14 0.96
CA VAL A 66 7.25 -2.41 0.36
C VAL A 66 7.52 -3.54 1.35
N LEU A 67 6.54 -4.42 1.54
CA LEU A 67 6.70 -5.70 2.23
C LEU A 67 6.58 -6.82 1.20
N ASP A 68 7.61 -7.66 1.11
CA ASP A 68 7.61 -8.77 0.17
C ASP A 68 6.49 -9.76 0.53
N PRO A 69 5.73 -10.28 -0.46
CA PRO A 69 4.66 -11.22 -0.18
C PRO A 69 5.12 -12.52 0.48
N ASN A 70 6.38 -12.91 0.33
CA ASN A 70 6.95 -14.08 0.99
C ASN A 70 7.28 -13.82 2.48
N ASP A 71 7.43 -12.55 2.86
CA ASP A 71 7.65 -12.11 4.24
C ASP A 71 6.35 -11.67 4.93
N LEU A 72 5.20 -11.89 4.28
CA LEU A 72 3.90 -11.44 4.78
C LEU A 72 3.41 -12.32 5.93
N GLU A 73 3.72 -11.88 7.14
CA GLU A 73 3.15 -12.42 8.38
C GLU A 73 2.42 -11.31 9.16
N PRO A 74 1.37 -11.64 9.95
CA PRO A 74 0.63 -10.63 10.71
C PRO A 74 1.51 -9.75 11.61
N ALA A 75 2.47 -10.37 12.32
CA ALA A 75 3.41 -9.65 13.18
C ALA A 75 4.33 -8.73 12.38
N ARG A 76 4.84 -9.21 11.25
CA ARG A 76 5.71 -8.41 10.38
C ARG A 76 4.95 -7.23 9.77
N MET A 77 3.74 -7.45 9.29
CA MET A 77 2.89 -6.38 8.76
C MET A 77 2.57 -5.32 9.82
N ALA A 78 2.25 -5.73 11.05
CA ALA A 78 2.02 -4.80 12.16
C ALA A 78 3.27 -3.96 12.44
N GLN A 79 4.44 -4.58 12.51
CA GLN A 79 5.71 -3.88 12.73
C GLN A 79 6.02 -2.86 11.62
N GLU A 80 5.83 -3.22 10.35
CA GLU A 80 6.06 -2.30 9.22
C GLU A 80 5.06 -1.14 9.22
N LEU A 81 3.80 -1.39 9.65
CA LEU A 81 2.79 -0.35 9.83
C LEU A 81 3.12 0.60 10.98
N GLU A 82 3.54 0.09 12.13
CA GLU A 82 3.98 0.90 13.26
C GLU A 82 5.19 1.77 12.89
N ALA A 83 6.16 1.20 12.18
CA ALA A 83 7.33 1.94 11.69
C ALA A 83 7.01 3.02 10.64
N LEU A 84 5.82 2.96 10.03
CA LEU A 84 5.34 3.99 9.11
C LEU A 84 4.71 5.17 9.82
N LEU A 85 4.02 4.98 10.95
CA LEU A 85 3.23 6.03 11.61
C LEU A 85 4.12 7.06 12.31
#